data_AF-A0A486XCH1-F1
#
_entry.id   AF-A0A486XCH1-F1
#
_cell.length_a   1.000
_cell.length_b   1.000
_cell.length_c   1.000
_cell.angle_alpha   90.00
_cell.angle_beta   90.00
_cell.angle_gamma   90.00
#
_symmetry.space_group_name_H-M   'P 1'
#
loop_
_entity.id
_entity.type
_entity.pdbx_description
1 polymer ?
#
loop_
_entity_poly.entity_id
_entity_poly.type
_entity_poly.pdbx_seq_one_letter_code
_entity_poly.pdbx_strand_id
1 'polypeptide(L)'
;MLDWLTDGLLGSQNSLWLMFSSAFLSATVLPGNSEIIFLFLTAPFIGAVFSIDLFELLVAAVLGNTLGGMATYMIGRWFPKLEQKNLQRSWALNNIQRYGIWTLLLSWLPIVGDAFCAMAGWLRFNWLKSLLLIMIGKLFRYTLLLLISQI
;
A
#
# COMPACT_ATOMS: atom_id res chain seq x y z
N MET A 1 31.00 10.74 -5.51
CA MET A 1 30.93 9.25 -5.45
C MET A 1 29.50 8.79 -5.17
N LEU A 2 28.75 9.49 -4.32
CA LEU A 2 27.28 9.34 -4.24
C LEU A 2 26.58 9.76 -5.53
N ASP A 3 27.14 10.73 -6.27
CA ASP A 3 26.48 11.36 -7.43
C ASP A 3 26.22 10.39 -8.59
N TRP A 4 27.13 9.45 -8.84
CA TRP A 4 26.94 8.41 -9.86
C TRP A 4 25.87 7.39 -9.46
N LEU A 5 25.74 7.08 -8.16
CA LEU A 5 24.67 6.23 -7.66
C LEU A 5 23.33 6.95 -7.72
N THR A 6 23.26 8.23 -7.36
CA THR A 6 22.03 9.02 -7.46
C THR A 6 21.64 9.27 -8.91
N ASP A 7 22.56 9.60 -9.82
CA ASP A 7 22.23 9.83 -11.24
C ASP A 7 21.79 8.53 -11.93
N GLY A 8 22.39 7.40 -11.56
CA GLY A 8 21.99 6.07 -12.00
C GLY A 8 20.63 5.62 -11.43
N LEU A 9 20.37 5.85 -10.15
CA LEU A 9 19.10 5.50 -9.49
C LEU A 9 17.94 6.45 -9.82
N LEU A 10 18.21 7.75 -10.01
CA LEU A 10 17.22 8.81 -10.23
C LEU A 10 16.87 8.99 -11.71
N GLY A 11 17.51 8.24 -12.62
CA GLY A 11 16.99 8.12 -13.98
C GLY A 11 15.51 7.74 -13.95
N SER A 12 14.68 8.45 -14.72
CA SER A 12 13.20 8.38 -14.61
C SER A 12 12.64 6.95 -14.64
N GLN A 13 13.20 6.05 -15.45
CA GLN A 13 12.77 4.64 -15.45
C GLN A 13 13.19 3.89 -14.20
N ASN A 14 14.41 4.11 -13.69
CA ASN A 14 14.93 3.39 -12.54
C ASN A 14 14.20 3.80 -11.25
N SER A 15 13.86 5.08 -11.11
CA SER A 15 13.09 5.57 -9.97
C SER A 15 11.67 4.96 -9.93
N LEU A 16 11.02 4.79 -11.09
CA LEU A 16 9.72 4.13 -11.18
C LEU A 16 9.77 2.65 -10.79
N TRP A 17 10.75 1.91 -11.32
CA TRP A 17 10.93 0.50 -10.97
C TRP A 17 11.26 0.32 -9.49
N LEU A 18 12.14 1.16 -8.94
CA LEU A 18 12.47 1.15 -7.52
C LEU A 18 11.25 1.46 -6.66
N MET A 19 10.46 2.46 -7.04
CA MET A 19 9.24 2.82 -6.31
C MET A 19 8.22 1.68 -6.35
N PHE A 20 7.99 1.09 -7.54
CA PHE A 20 7.08 -0.03 -7.72
C PHE A 20 7.51 -1.25 -6.89
N SER A 21 8.78 -1.68 -7.03
CA SER A 21 9.31 -2.84 -6.31
C SER A 21 9.30 -2.64 -4.80
N SER A 22 9.66 -1.44 -4.33
CA SER A 22 9.60 -1.08 -2.92
C SER A 22 8.18 -1.12 -2.38
N ALA A 23 7.23 -0.50 -3.09
CA ALA A 23 5.83 -0.48 -2.72
C ALA A 23 5.20 -1.88 -2.71
N PHE A 24 5.54 -2.70 -3.70
CA PHE A 24 5.11 -4.10 -3.78
C PHE A 24 5.64 -4.92 -2.59
N LEU A 25 6.96 -4.89 -2.37
CA LEU A 25 7.59 -5.66 -1.29
C LEU A 25 7.12 -5.19 0.10
N SER A 26 6.91 -3.89 0.28
CA SER A 26 6.45 -3.35 1.55
C SER A 26 5.05 -3.85 1.89
N ALA A 27 4.16 -3.94 0.90
CA ALA A 27 2.79 -4.42 1.10
C ALA A 27 2.71 -5.95 1.30
N THR A 28 3.77 -6.69 0.97
CA THR A 28 3.83 -8.16 1.08
C THR A 28 4.61 -8.66 2.31
N VAL A 29 5.73 -8.03 2.68
CA VAL A 29 6.69 -8.60 3.66
C VAL A 29 7.12 -7.64 4.77
N LEU A 30 7.37 -6.36 4.48
CA LEU A 30 7.99 -5.42 5.43
C LEU A 30 7.16 -4.13 5.56
N PRO A 31 6.46 -3.91 6.69
CA PRO A 31 5.66 -2.70 6.87
C PRO A 31 6.55 -1.45 6.90
N GLY A 32 6.18 -0.44 6.11
CA GLY A 32 6.68 0.94 6.23
C GLY A 32 7.89 1.34 5.39
N ASN A 33 8.43 0.45 4.55
CA ASN A 33 9.65 0.75 3.78
C ASN A 33 9.38 1.63 2.54
N SER A 34 8.16 1.55 2.01
CA SER A 34 7.80 2.23 0.77
C SER A 34 7.63 3.75 0.90
N GLU A 35 7.29 4.25 2.09
CA GLU A 35 7.11 5.70 2.30
C GLU A 35 8.43 6.44 2.34
N ILE A 36 9.45 5.84 2.95
CA ILE A 36 10.80 6.42 3.02
C ILE A 36 11.35 6.57 1.60
N ILE A 37 11.18 5.52 0.78
CA ILE A 37 11.62 5.53 -0.61
C ILE A 37 10.81 6.54 -1.43
N PHE A 38 9.50 6.64 -1.23
CA PHE A 38 8.68 7.66 -1.88
C PHE A 38 9.17 9.07 -1.56
N LEU A 39 9.33 9.41 -0.27
CA LEU A 39 9.80 10.73 0.17
C LEU A 39 11.21 11.05 -0.35
N PHE A 40 12.09 10.05 -0.40
CA PHE A 40 13.44 10.21 -0.95
C PHE A 40 13.39 10.52 -2.45
N LEU A 41 12.54 9.83 -3.22
CA LEU A 41 12.38 10.05 -4.66
C LEU A 41 11.63 11.34 -5.00
N THR A 42 10.77 11.85 -4.11
CA THR A 42 10.05 13.12 -4.31
C THR A 42 10.83 14.35 -3.83
N ALA A 43 11.86 14.18 -3.00
CA ALA A 43 12.68 15.27 -2.46
C ALA A 43 13.33 16.19 -3.53
N PRO A 44 13.80 15.69 -4.70
CA PRO A 44 14.32 16.57 -5.76
C PRO A 44 13.26 17.48 -6.39
N PHE A 45 11.98 17.18 -6.20
CA PHE A 45 10.84 17.87 -6.84
C PHE A 45 10.05 18.75 -5.86
N ILE A 46 10.64 19.15 -4.73
CA ILE A 46 10.01 20.04 -3.74
C ILE A 46 9.66 21.38 -4.40
N GLY A 47 8.41 21.81 -4.26
CA GLY A 47 7.86 23.04 -4.84
C GLY A 47 7.28 22.87 -6.25
N ALA A 48 7.36 21.69 -6.85
CA ALA A 48 6.89 21.39 -8.21
C ALA A 48 5.75 20.36 -8.21
N VAL A 49 4.69 20.63 -7.44
CA VAL A 49 3.56 19.71 -7.16
C VAL A 49 2.89 19.12 -8.42
N PHE A 50 2.92 19.84 -9.54
CA PHE A 50 2.28 19.43 -10.80
C PHE A 50 3.24 18.79 -11.82
N SER A 51 4.45 18.39 -11.40
CA SER A 51 5.39 17.70 -12.29
C SER A 51 4.87 16.33 -12.73
N ILE A 52 5.05 16.02 -14.02
CA ILE A 52 4.68 14.72 -14.61
C ILE A 52 5.42 13.58 -13.88
N ASP A 53 6.69 13.78 -13.52
CA ASP A 53 7.51 12.79 -12.83
C ASP A 53 6.94 12.39 -11.45
N LEU A 54 6.37 13.35 -10.71
CA LEU A 54 5.72 13.08 -9.42
C LEU A 54 4.46 12.24 -9.58
N PHE A 55 3.69 12.53 -10.64
CA PHE A 55 2.49 11.76 -10.94
C PHE A 55 2.83 10.31 -11.34
N GLU A 56 3.88 10.11 -12.14
CA GLU A 56 4.35 8.76 -12.50
C GLU A 56 4.84 7.99 -11.26
N LEU A 57 5.60 8.63 -10.36
CA LEU A 57 6.02 8.03 -9.09
C LEU A 57 4.82 7.66 -8.21
N LEU A 58 3.81 8.53 -8.12
CA LEU A 58 2.58 8.27 -7.37
C LEU A 58 1.85 7.05 -7.96
N VAL A 59 1.71 6.99 -9.27
CA VAL A 59 1.04 5.86 -9.96
C VAL A 59 1.84 4.57 -9.74
N ALA A 60 3.15 4.58 -9.91
CA ALA A 60 4.01 3.42 -9.68
C ALA A 60 3.91 2.92 -8.23
N ALA A 61 3.90 3.84 -7.26
CA ALA A 61 3.71 3.55 -5.84
C ALA A 61 2.36 2.88 -5.57
N VAL A 62 1.27 3.47 -6.07
CA VAL A 62 -0.09 2.95 -5.86
C VAL A 62 -0.27 1.59 -6.52
N LEU A 63 0.25 1.41 -7.74
CA LEU A 63 0.18 0.12 -8.45
C LEU A 63 0.97 -0.97 -7.72
N GLY A 64 2.22 -0.69 -7.35
CA GLY A 64 3.07 -1.65 -6.62
C GLY A 64 2.41 -2.06 -5.30
N ASN A 65 1.95 -1.08 -4.52
CA ASN A 65 1.34 -1.33 -3.22
C ASN A 65 -0.03 -2.04 -3.33
N THR A 66 -0.82 -1.74 -4.35
CA THR A 66 -2.10 -2.42 -4.60
C THR A 66 -1.88 -3.88 -4.99
N LEU A 67 -0.91 -4.15 -5.87
CA LEU A 67 -0.56 -5.50 -6.27
C LEU A 67 0.01 -6.31 -5.11
N GLY A 68 0.90 -5.72 -4.31
CA GLY A 68 1.46 -6.38 -3.13
C GLY A 68 0.38 -6.63 -2.05
N GLY A 69 -0.56 -5.70 -1.86
CA GLY A 69 -1.72 -5.89 -0.99
C GLY A 69 -2.67 -6.99 -1.49
N MET A 70 -2.86 -7.11 -2.81
CA MET A 70 -3.62 -8.20 -3.41
C MET A 70 -2.91 -9.55 -3.27
N ALA A 71 -1.58 -9.60 -3.34
CA ALA A 71 -0.81 -10.80 -3.03
C ALA A 71 -1.01 -11.21 -1.56
N THR A 72 -0.92 -10.27 -0.62
CA THR A 72 -1.19 -10.49 0.81
C THR A 72 -2.63 -10.96 1.06
N TYR A 73 -3.59 -10.41 0.32
CA TYR A 73 -4.98 -10.88 0.33
C TYR A 73 -5.11 -12.32 -0.20
N MET A 74 -4.40 -12.70 -1.26
CA MET A 74 -4.39 -14.07 -1.76
C MET A 74 -3.81 -15.04 -0.74
N ILE A 75 -2.70 -14.67 -0.08
CA ILE A 75 -2.11 -15.43 1.03
C ILE A 75 -3.14 -15.58 2.16
N GLY A 76 -3.81 -14.48 2.54
CA GLY A 76 -4.90 -14.48 3.53
C GLY A 76 -6.01 -15.47 3.20
N ARG A 77 -6.37 -15.60 1.92
CA ARG A 77 -7.43 -16.51 1.45
C ARG A 77 -7.08 -17.99 1.56
N TRP A 78 -5.79 -18.34 1.57
CA TRP A 78 -5.33 -19.72 1.78
C TRP A 78 -5.43 -20.19 3.23
N PHE A 79 -5.61 -19.28 4.20
CA PHE A 79 -5.87 -19.68 5.58
C PHE A 79 -7.20 -20.45 5.72
N PRO A 80 -7.28 -21.38 6.69
CA PRO A 80 -8.47 -22.19 6.91
C PRO A 80 -9.69 -21.30 7.18
N LYS A 81 -10.86 -21.73 6.70
CA LYS A 81 -12.11 -21.00 6.93
C LYS A 81 -12.33 -20.85 8.44
N LEU A 82 -12.48 -19.61 8.88
CA LEU A 82 -12.90 -19.33 10.25
C LEU A 82 -14.32 -19.85 10.47
N GLU A 83 -14.47 -20.80 11.40
CA GLU A 83 -15.79 -21.22 11.86
C GLU A 83 -16.50 -20.06 12.57
N GLN A 84 -17.81 -19.90 12.33
CA GLN A 84 -18.63 -18.82 12.92
C GLN A 84 -18.54 -18.74 14.45
N LYS A 85 -18.36 -19.88 15.14
CA LYS A 85 -18.14 -19.91 16.60
C LYS A 85 -16.84 -19.23 17.03
N ASN A 86 -15.77 -19.33 16.24
CA ASN A 86 -14.48 -18.68 16.53
C ASN A 86 -14.51 -17.18 16.19
N LEU A 87 -15.29 -16.77 15.17
CA LEU A 87 -15.52 -15.36 14.83
C LEU A 87 -16.22 -14.59 15.96
N GLN A 88 -17.25 -15.19 16.58
CA GLN A 88 -17.97 -14.59 17.71
C GLN A 88 -17.11 -14.46 18.97
N ARG A 89 -16.12 -15.35 19.15
CA ARG A 89 -15.25 -15.36 20.34
C ARG A 89 -14.15 -14.28 20.29
N SER A 90 -13.80 -13.82 19.10
CA SER A 90 -12.76 -12.79 18.91
C SER A 90 -13.40 -11.44 18.64
N TRP A 91 -13.38 -10.55 19.64
CA TRP A 91 -13.96 -9.20 19.57
C TRP A 91 -13.50 -8.42 18.31
N ALA A 92 -12.23 -8.57 17.93
CA ALA A 92 -11.67 -7.96 16.73
C ALA A 92 -12.34 -8.48 15.44
N LEU A 93 -12.54 -9.79 15.31
CA LEU A 93 -13.15 -10.39 14.12
C LEU A 93 -14.63 -10.06 14.01
N ASN A 94 -15.35 -10.00 15.14
CA ASN A 94 -16.76 -9.61 15.17
C ASN A 94 -16.95 -8.15 14.75
N ASN A 95 -16.05 -7.24 15.17
CA ASN A 95 -16.05 -5.86 14.69
C ASN A 95 -15.73 -5.78 13.18
N ILE A 96 -14.75 -6.53 12.68
CA ILE A 96 -14.42 -6.55 11.24
C ILE A 96 -15.60 -7.09 10.41
N GLN A 97 -16.35 -8.05 10.92
CA GLN A 97 -17.57 -8.55 10.25
C GLN A 97 -18.71 -7.53 10.30
N ARG A 98 -18.84 -6.77 11.39
CA ARG A 98 -19.86 -5.72 11.60
C ARG A 98 -19.61 -4.45 10.78
N TYR A 99 -18.35 -4.01 10.69
CA TYR A 99 -17.91 -2.89 9.83
C TYR A 99 -17.63 -3.36 8.39
N GLY A 100 -17.50 -4.67 8.18
CA GLY A 100 -17.39 -5.32 6.88
C GLY A 100 -16.21 -4.81 6.07
N ILE A 101 -16.48 -4.59 4.78
CA ILE A 101 -15.51 -4.20 3.77
C ILE A 101 -14.91 -2.81 4.07
N TRP A 102 -15.61 -1.95 4.82
CA TRP A 102 -15.18 -0.57 5.14
C TRP A 102 -13.93 -0.49 6.01
N THR A 103 -13.61 -1.56 6.75
CA THR A 103 -12.33 -1.66 7.49
C THR A 103 -11.11 -1.66 6.56
N LEU A 104 -11.26 -1.98 5.27
CA LEU A 104 -10.17 -1.84 4.29
C LEU A 104 -9.79 -0.37 4.02
N LEU A 105 -10.69 0.59 4.27
CA LEU A 105 -10.33 2.02 4.17
C LEU A 105 -9.38 2.44 5.29
N LEU A 106 -9.43 1.78 6.45
CA LEU A 106 -8.42 1.93 7.51
C LEU A 106 -7.06 1.35 7.12
N SER A 107 -6.94 0.70 5.94
CA SER A 107 -5.64 0.23 5.45
C SER A 107 -4.67 1.34 5.04
N TRP A 108 -5.13 2.59 4.99
CA TRP A 108 -4.23 3.72 4.86
C TRP A 108 -3.24 3.78 6.04
N LEU A 109 -3.59 3.32 7.25
CA LEU A 109 -2.68 3.40 8.40
C LEU A 109 -1.33 2.71 8.13
N PRO A 110 -0.21 3.41 8.37
CA PRO A 110 1.07 3.08 7.77
C PRO A 110 1.64 1.70 8.12
N ILE A 111 1.22 1.16 9.26
CA ILE A 111 1.73 -0.08 9.84
C ILE A 111 0.68 -1.21 9.82
N VAL A 112 -0.61 -0.87 9.86
CA VAL A 112 -1.70 -1.85 10.05
C VAL A 112 -2.35 -2.24 8.71
N GLY A 113 -2.07 -1.51 7.64
CA GLY A 113 -2.82 -1.64 6.38
C GLY A 113 -2.76 -3.00 5.70
N ASP A 114 -1.60 -3.64 5.70
CA ASP A 114 -1.42 -4.92 5.02
C ASP A 114 -2.03 -6.08 5.84
N ALA A 115 -2.12 -5.92 7.16
CA ALA A 115 -2.88 -6.84 8.01
C ALA A 115 -4.37 -6.84 7.64
N PHE A 116 -4.95 -5.67 7.33
CA PHE A 116 -6.33 -5.60 6.82
C PHE A 116 -6.50 -6.30 5.47
N CYS A 117 -5.50 -6.23 4.58
CA CYS A 117 -5.52 -6.96 3.30
C CYS A 117 -5.51 -8.48 3.53
N ALA A 118 -4.64 -8.97 4.41
CA ALA A 118 -4.60 -10.38 4.80
C ALA A 118 -5.94 -10.84 5.42
N MET A 119 -6.50 -10.05 6.34
CA MET A 119 -7.79 -10.35 6.97
C MET A 119 -8.94 -10.38 5.97
N ALA A 120 -8.96 -9.45 5.01
CA ALA A 120 -9.98 -9.46 3.95
C ALA A 120 -9.92 -10.72 3.09
N GLY A 121 -8.70 -11.23 2.85
CA GLY A 121 -8.46 -12.51 2.19
C GLY A 121 -8.99 -13.67 3.02
N TRP A 122 -8.65 -13.69 4.31
CA TRP A 122 -9.04 -14.74 5.24
C TRP A 122 -10.55 -14.83 5.45
N LEU A 123 -11.22 -13.67 5.53
CA LEU A 123 -12.68 -13.54 5.58
C LEU A 123 -13.36 -13.77 4.21
N ARG A 124 -12.57 -14.01 3.16
CA ARG A 124 -13.01 -14.30 1.79
C ARG A 124 -13.95 -13.24 1.21
N PHE A 125 -13.69 -11.96 1.49
CA PHE A 125 -14.42 -10.85 0.87
C PHE A 125 -14.28 -10.86 -0.66
N ASN A 126 -15.19 -10.20 -1.38
CA ASN A 126 -15.16 -10.17 -2.85
C ASN A 126 -13.88 -9.47 -3.34
N TRP A 127 -13.13 -10.15 -4.21
CA TRP A 127 -11.83 -9.70 -4.71
C TRP A 127 -11.89 -8.34 -5.40
N LEU A 128 -12.97 -8.05 -6.15
CA LEU A 128 -13.14 -6.75 -6.82
C LEU A 128 -13.30 -5.60 -5.81
N LYS A 129 -14.11 -5.81 -4.78
CA LYS A 129 -14.34 -4.81 -3.74
C LYS A 129 -13.07 -4.59 -2.91
N SER A 130 -12.35 -5.68 -2.60
CA SER A 130 -11.07 -5.61 -1.91
C SER A 130 -10.03 -4.83 -2.72
N LEU A 131 -9.90 -5.11 -4.02
CA LEU A 131 -8.98 -4.40 -4.91
C LEU A 131 -9.29 -2.89 -4.93
N LEU A 132 -10.55 -2.51 -5.13
CA LEU A 132 -10.93 -1.09 -5.18
C LEU A 132 -10.64 -0.37 -3.86
N LEU A 133 -10.95 -0.98 -2.71
CA LEU A 133 -10.70 -0.35 -1.42
C LEU A 133 -9.23 -0.28 -1.05
N ILE A 134 -8.44 -1.31 -1.40
CA ILE A 134 -6.99 -1.27 -1.25
C ILE A 134 -6.43 -0.14 -2.12
N MET A 135 -6.81 -0.06 -3.39
CA MET A 135 -6.35 0.98 -4.30
C MET A 135 -6.70 2.38 -3.78
N ILE A 136 -7.94 2.60 -3.32
CA ILE A 136 -8.38 3.89 -2.75
C ILE A 136 -7.57 4.23 -1.49
N GLY A 137 -7.36 3.27 -0.59
CA GLY A 137 -6.58 3.48 0.63
C GLY A 137 -5.11 3.82 0.36
N LYS A 138 -4.47 3.12 -0.58
CA LYS A 138 -3.08 3.37 -0.98
C LYS A 138 -2.95 4.70 -1.73
N LEU A 139 -3.88 5.02 -2.63
CA LEU A 139 -3.94 6.32 -3.31
C LEU A 139 -4.00 7.45 -2.27
N PHE A 140 -4.90 7.35 -1.30
CA PHE A 140 -5.03 8.37 -0.26
C PHE A 140 -3.72 8.57 0.52
N ARG A 141 -3.08 7.46 0.95
CA ARG A 141 -1.80 7.50 1.69
C ARG A 141 -0.71 8.24 0.91
N TYR A 142 -0.48 7.85 -0.35
CA TYR A 142 0.59 8.44 -1.14
C TYR A 142 0.29 9.89 -1.55
N THR A 143 -0.97 10.24 -1.79
CA THR A 143 -1.36 11.63 -2.04
C THR A 143 -1.09 12.51 -0.82
N LEU A 144 -1.39 12.04 0.40
CA LEU A 144 -1.02 12.78 1.60
C LEU A 144 0.48 12.89 1.80
N LEU A 145 1.24 11.81 1.60
CA LEU A 145 2.69 11.85 1.70
C LEU A 145 3.28 12.83 0.70
N LEU A 146 2.73 12.86 -0.52
CA LEU A 146 3.12 13.83 -1.54
C LEU A 146 2.83 15.25 -1.09
N LEU A 147 1.64 15.53 -0.56
CA LEU A 147 1.30 16.85 -0.03
C LEU A 147 2.23 17.27 1.12
N ILE A 148 2.50 16.37 2.07
CA ILE A 148 3.41 16.63 3.20
C ILE A 148 4.84 16.87 2.72
N SER A 149 5.30 16.10 1.72
CA SER A 149 6.63 16.25 1.12
C SER A 149 6.83 17.59 0.41
N GLN A 150 5.74 18.29 0.08
CA GLN A 150 5.76 19.51 -0.74
C GLN A 150 5.53 20.79 0.07
N ILE A 151 5.32 20.66 1.39
CA ILE A 151 5.23 21.76 2.35
C ILE A 151 6.62 22.03 2.92
#